data_AF-V4NMC1-F1
#
_entry.id   AF-V4NMC1-F1
#
_cell.length_a   1.000
_cell.length_b   1.000
_cell.length_c   1.000
_cell.angle_alpha   90.00
_cell.angle_beta   90.00
_cell.angle_gamma   90.00
#
_symmetry.space_group_name_H-M   'P 1'
#
loop_
_entity.id
_entity.type
_entity.pdbx_description
1 polymer ?
#
loop_
_entity_poly.entity_id
_entity_poly.type
_entity_poly.pdbx_seq_one_letter_code
_entity_poly.pdbx_strand_id
1 'polypeptide(L)'
;MVLADICQKTSAKTVICSRTFEPKTEERDCELENALADISVALERHNTAFFTEPGTIKTKEGKPYRVYTPFFRAVDAAGVLNVDSFRTLSTHPWPVLAQWPKSLAIEDLGLKPEKTSSGSDWTEGFAAFSPGESGARKALRRFVSHGLPDYEDGRDRPDMDITSRLSPHLRFGEISPRRILADVDDAVCEAPRLAAPAEKLRKELVWREFNYNILHQQPQLHERNFRDDFDGFPWRDSDGDFTAWTRGETGYPLVDAGMKELWRTGFMHNRVRMVCASFLVKHLLIDWRRGEQWFWDCLVDADPANNPGNWQWVAGCGADAAPYFRIFNPTTQADKFDPKGIYRHRHVSGYDRVVDLFDNSTKDVTYPQPIVDHAHARDRALDAYRRRDSNDDSD
;
A
#
# COMPACT_ATOMS: atom_id res chain seq x y z
N MET A 1 -30.12 -3.78 -9.66
CA MET A 1 -28.65 -3.94 -9.78
C MET A 1 -28.24 -3.69 -11.22
N VAL A 2 -27.21 -2.88 -11.48
CA VAL A 2 -26.86 -2.39 -12.84
C VAL A 2 -26.45 -3.53 -13.80
N LEU A 3 -25.61 -4.47 -13.35
CA LEU A 3 -25.13 -5.57 -14.20
C LEU A 3 -26.26 -6.50 -14.67
N ALA A 4 -27.20 -6.84 -13.78
CA ALA A 4 -28.36 -7.67 -14.15
C ALA A 4 -29.25 -7.00 -15.21
N ASP A 5 -29.49 -5.68 -15.10
CA ASP A 5 -30.22 -4.90 -16.11
C ASP A 5 -29.50 -4.88 -17.47
N ILE A 6 -28.16 -4.73 -17.47
CA ILE A 6 -27.35 -4.83 -18.70
C ILE A 6 -27.47 -6.23 -19.31
N CYS A 7 -27.39 -7.30 -18.52
CA CYS A 7 -27.52 -8.67 -19.02
C CYS A 7 -28.88 -8.93 -19.67
N GLN A 8 -29.97 -8.45 -19.08
CA GLN A 8 -31.31 -8.56 -19.66
C GLN A 8 -31.41 -7.81 -21.01
N LYS A 9 -30.91 -6.57 -21.08
CA LYS A 9 -30.94 -5.75 -22.31
C LYS A 9 -30.09 -6.31 -23.45
N THR A 10 -29.02 -7.02 -23.12
CA THR A 10 -28.06 -7.58 -24.08
C THR A 10 -28.27 -9.06 -24.36
N SER A 11 -29.19 -9.72 -23.64
CA SER A 11 -29.36 -11.18 -23.64
C SER A 11 -28.07 -11.95 -23.30
N ALA A 12 -27.16 -11.33 -22.54
CA ALA A 12 -25.94 -11.98 -22.08
C ALA A 12 -26.27 -13.22 -21.25
N LYS A 13 -25.46 -14.27 -21.39
CA LYS A 13 -25.60 -15.54 -20.65
C LYS A 13 -24.55 -15.75 -19.59
N THR A 14 -23.44 -15.01 -19.68
CA THR A 14 -22.33 -15.10 -18.76
C THR A 14 -21.77 -13.70 -18.49
N VAL A 15 -21.48 -13.42 -17.22
CA VAL A 15 -20.64 -12.31 -16.78
C VAL A 15 -19.30 -12.90 -16.37
N ILE A 16 -18.21 -12.43 -16.97
CA ILE A 16 -16.84 -12.86 -16.64
C ILE A 16 -16.13 -11.68 -15.99
N CYS A 17 -15.57 -11.85 -14.79
CA CYS A 17 -14.85 -10.80 -14.09
C CYS A 17 -13.61 -11.30 -13.36
N SER A 18 -12.75 -10.35 -12.97
CA SER A 18 -11.64 -10.63 -12.07
C SER A 18 -12.18 -10.81 -10.66
N ARG A 19 -11.80 -11.90 -10.00
CA ARG A 19 -12.07 -12.11 -8.58
C ARG A 19 -11.27 -11.09 -7.76
N THR A 20 -11.94 -10.47 -6.81
CA THR A 20 -11.33 -9.59 -5.80
C THR A 20 -11.28 -10.34 -4.47
N PHE A 21 -10.33 -9.99 -3.60
CA PHE A 21 -10.12 -10.67 -2.31
C PHE A 21 -10.28 -9.72 -1.13
N GLU A 22 -11.11 -8.69 -1.29
CA GLU A 22 -11.49 -7.75 -0.24
C GLU A 22 -12.83 -8.21 0.37
N PRO A 23 -13.02 -8.19 1.71
CA PRO A 23 -14.25 -8.72 2.33
C PRO A 23 -15.53 -8.09 1.81
N LYS A 24 -15.59 -6.75 1.72
CA LYS A 24 -16.75 -6.01 1.21
C LYS A 24 -17.06 -6.32 -0.26
N THR A 25 -16.04 -6.60 -1.07
CA THR A 25 -16.25 -6.93 -2.48
C THR A 25 -16.71 -8.37 -2.66
N GLU A 26 -16.24 -9.31 -1.84
CA GLU A 26 -16.76 -10.69 -1.85
C GLU A 26 -18.24 -10.74 -1.44
N GLU A 27 -18.65 -9.99 -0.41
CA GLU A 27 -20.07 -9.86 -0.03
C GLU A 27 -20.92 -9.33 -1.19
N ARG A 28 -20.49 -8.22 -1.81
CA ARG A 28 -21.15 -7.64 -3.00
C ARG A 28 -21.20 -8.63 -4.17
N ASP A 29 -20.12 -9.38 -4.40
CA ASP A 29 -20.05 -10.33 -5.51
C ASP A 29 -20.97 -11.54 -5.27
N CYS A 30 -21.20 -11.96 -4.02
CA CYS A 30 -22.23 -12.94 -3.67
C CYS A 30 -23.66 -12.42 -3.94
N GLU A 31 -23.95 -11.16 -3.63
CA GLU A 31 -25.24 -10.54 -3.98
C GLU A 31 -25.43 -10.49 -5.50
N LEU A 32 -24.37 -10.15 -6.24
CA LEU A 32 -24.35 -10.15 -7.70
C LEU A 32 -24.61 -11.55 -8.26
N GLU A 33 -23.96 -12.58 -7.71
CA GLU A 33 -24.14 -13.98 -8.13
C GLU A 33 -25.61 -14.42 -8.00
N ASN A 34 -26.24 -14.13 -6.86
CA ASN A 34 -27.66 -14.44 -6.63
C ASN A 34 -28.57 -13.72 -7.63
N ALA A 35 -28.37 -12.41 -7.82
CA ALA A 35 -29.22 -11.63 -8.71
C ALA A 35 -29.00 -11.93 -10.21
N LEU A 36 -27.84 -12.47 -10.60
CA LEU A 36 -27.61 -13.02 -11.95
C LEU A 36 -28.25 -14.41 -12.11
N ALA A 37 -28.20 -15.25 -11.07
CA ALA A 37 -28.85 -16.56 -11.07
C ALA A 37 -30.37 -16.46 -11.28
N ASP A 38 -31.03 -15.46 -10.67
CA ASP A 38 -32.46 -15.18 -10.84
C ASP A 38 -32.88 -14.94 -12.29
N ILE A 39 -31.95 -14.46 -13.13
CA ILE A 39 -32.17 -14.21 -14.56
C ILE A 39 -31.46 -15.23 -15.45
N SER A 40 -31.01 -16.36 -14.88
CA SER A 40 -30.32 -17.46 -15.58
C SER A 40 -29.05 -16.99 -16.30
N VAL A 41 -28.27 -16.12 -15.67
CA VAL A 41 -26.96 -15.65 -16.14
C VAL A 41 -25.88 -16.21 -15.22
N ALA A 42 -24.85 -16.84 -15.80
CA ALA A 42 -23.72 -17.35 -15.05
C ALA A 42 -22.75 -16.23 -14.66
N LEU A 43 -22.15 -16.32 -13.47
CA LEU A 43 -21.05 -15.46 -13.05
C LEU A 43 -19.75 -16.29 -12.96
N GLU A 44 -18.76 -15.95 -13.77
CA GLU A 44 -17.43 -16.56 -13.77
C GLU A 44 -16.41 -15.57 -13.19
N ARG A 45 -15.75 -15.96 -12.10
CA ARG A 45 -14.78 -15.13 -11.37
C ARG A 45 -13.40 -15.77 -11.47
N HIS A 46 -12.41 -15.03 -11.94
CA HIS A 46 -11.05 -15.56 -12.13
C HIS A 46 -10.00 -14.76 -11.35
N ASN A 47 -9.04 -15.45 -10.74
CA ASN A 47 -7.87 -14.80 -10.16
C ASN A 47 -6.96 -14.24 -11.27
N THR A 48 -6.96 -12.92 -11.42
CA THR A 48 -6.09 -12.19 -12.37
C THR A 48 -5.02 -11.36 -11.66
N ALA A 49 -5.26 -11.00 -10.39
CA ALA A 49 -4.48 -10.01 -9.65
C ALA A 49 -3.37 -10.61 -8.76
N PHE A 50 -3.36 -11.93 -8.54
CA PHE A 50 -2.43 -12.61 -7.63
C PHE A 50 -1.80 -13.85 -8.27
N PHE A 51 -0.63 -14.26 -7.77
CA PHE A 51 0.03 -15.50 -8.19
C PHE A 51 -0.78 -16.74 -7.80
N THR A 52 -1.41 -16.69 -6.63
CA THR A 52 -2.29 -17.74 -6.09
C THR A 52 -3.43 -17.09 -5.32
N GLU A 53 -4.52 -17.83 -5.07
CA GLU A 53 -5.60 -17.28 -4.24
C GLU A 53 -5.18 -17.26 -2.77
N PRO A 54 -5.47 -16.18 -2.01
CA PRO A 54 -5.22 -16.13 -0.57
C PRO A 54 -5.79 -17.35 0.15
N GLY A 55 -5.03 -17.92 1.11
CA GLY A 55 -5.41 -19.13 1.83
C GLY A 55 -5.09 -20.46 1.11
N THR A 56 -4.69 -20.45 -0.17
CA THR A 56 -4.31 -21.67 -0.91
C THR A 56 -3.01 -22.29 -0.40
N ILE A 57 -1.99 -21.46 -0.16
CA ILE A 57 -0.69 -21.91 0.34
C ILE A 57 -0.78 -22.10 1.86
N LYS A 58 -0.66 -23.35 2.30
CA LYS A 58 -0.79 -23.77 3.71
C LYS A 58 0.45 -24.49 4.21
N THR A 59 0.64 -24.53 5.53
CA THR A 59 1.71 -25.32 6.15
C THR A 59 1.50 -26.81 5.91
N LYS A 60 2.50 -27.63 6.22
CA LYS A 60 2.38 -29.11 6.19
C LYS A 60 1.24 -29.66 7.07
N GLU A 61 0.84 -28.90 8.08
CA GLU A 61 -0.27 -29.22 8.98
C GLU A 61 -1.62 -28.69 8.48
N GLY A 62 -1.68 -28.08 7.29
CA GLY A 62 -2.90 -27.49 6.74
C GLY A 62 -3.30 -26.16 7.38
N LYS A 63 -2.42 -25.54 8.17
CA LYS A 63 -2.67 -24.24 8.83
C LYS A 63 -2.27 -23.07 7.93
N PRO A 64 -2.90 -21.89 8.07
CA PRO A 64 -2.48 -20.70 7.35
C PRO A 64 -1.13 -20.19 7.88
N TYR A 65 -0.35 -19.55 7.01
CA TYR A 65 0.90 -18.91 7.41
C TYR A 65 0.66 -17.55 8.10
N ARG A 66 1.42 -17.31 9.18
CA ARG A 66 1.45 -16.03 9.94
C ARG A 66 2.84 -15.41 10.02
N VAL A 67 3.83 -16.01 9.36
CA VAL A 67 5.23 -15.58 9.32
C VAL A 67 5.65 -15.53 7.85
N TYR A 68 6.27 -14.44 7.42
CA TYR A 68 6.55 -14.18 6.01
C TYR A 68 7.59 -15.13 5.43
N THR A 69 8.73 -15.31 6.11
CA THR A 69 9.83 -16.15 5.59
C THR A 69 9.41 -17.57 5.20
N PRO A 70 8.69 -18.33 6.06
CA PRO A 70 8.21 -19.66 5.68
C PRO A 70 7.07 -19.61 4.65
N PHE A 71 6.26 -18.55 4.61
CA PHE A 71 5.27 -18.34 3.55
C PHE A 71 5.94 -18.15 2.18
N PHE A 72 6.94 -17.27 2.08
CA PHE A 72 7.71 -17.05 0.87
C PHE A 72 8.32 -18.35 0.34
N ARG A 73 8.97 -19.13 1.21
CA ARG A 73 9.54 -20.43 0.84
C ARG A 73 8.49 -21.41 0.31
N ALA A 74 7.27 -21.37 0.85
CA ALA A 74 6.19 -22.23 0.40
C ALA A 74 5.61 -21.77 -0.95
N VAL A 75 5.48 -20.46 -1.16
CA VAL A 75 5.08 -19.87 -2.45
C VAL A 75 6.10 -20.22 -3.54
N ASP A 76 7.38 -20.05 -3.25
CA ASP A 76 8.47 -20.38 -4.17
C ASP A 76 8.50 -21.89 -4.49
N ALA A 77 8.43 -22.75 -3.47
CA ALA A 77 8.38 -24.21 -3.64
C ALA A 77 7.13 -24.71 -4.39
N ALA A 78 6.03 -23.95 -4.35
CA ALA A 78 4.83 -24.26 -5.15
C ALA A 78 5.00 -23.96 -6.64
N GLY A 79 6.09 -23.29 -7.04
CA GLY A 79 6.40 -22.98 -8.43
C GLY A 79 5.53 -21.87 -9.03
N VAL A 80 4.67 -21.22 -8.25
CA VAL A 80 3.74 -20.18 -8.76
C VAL A 80 4.45 -18.89 -9.18
N LEU A 81 5.73 -18.74 -8.83
CA LEU A 81 6.59 -17.64 -9.25
C LEU A 81 7.32 -17.93 -10.57
N ASN A 82 7.24 -19.15 -11.10
CA ASN A 82 7.83 -19.51 -12.39
C ASN A 82 6.83 -19.15 -13.49
N VAL A 83 7.18 -18.17 -14.33
CA VAL A 83 6.32 -17.69 -15.41
C VAL A 83 6.88 -18.22 -16.73
N ASP A 84 6.46 -19.42 -17.13
CA ASP A 84 7.01 -20.11 -18.30
C ASP A 84 6.71 -19.38 -19.63
N SER A 85 5.59 -18.65 -19.72
CA SER A 85 5.26 -17.78 -20.87
C SER A 85 3.98 -16.95 -20.62
N PHE A 86 3.83 -15.83 -21.34
CA PHE A 86 2.52 -15.18 -21.47
C PHE A 86 1.68 -15.92 -22.48
N ARG A 87 0.43 -16.20 -22.11
CA ARG A 87 -0.58 -16.59 -23.07
C ARG A 87 -0.75 -15.43 -24.07
N THR A 88 -0.57 -15.73 -25.35
CA THR A 88 -0.91 -14.79 -26.42
C THR A 88 -2.38 -14.46 -26.32
N LEU A 89 -2.70 -13.15 -26.25
CA LEU A 89 -4.08 -12.71 -26.29
C LEU A 89 -4.72 -13.15 -27.60
N SER A 90 -5.98 -13.59 -27.53
CA SER A 90 -6.72 -13.93 -28.73
C SER A 90 -6.83 -12.70 -29.64
N THR A 91 -6.56 -12.89 -30.93
CA THR A 91 -6.81 -11.88 -31.96
C THR A 91 -8.23 -11.94 -32.51
N HIS A 92 -9.07 -12.84 -31.99
CA HIS A 92 -10.47 -12.90 -32.37
C HIS A 92 -11.17 -11.60 -31.96
N PRO A 93 -11.94 -10.98 -32.88
CA PRO A 93 -12.69 -9.78 -32.54
C PRO A 93 -13.75 -10.12 -31.49
N TRP A 94 -13.93 -9.22 -30.53
CA TRP A 94 -15.04 -9.30 -29.59
C TRP A 94 -16.37 -9.14 -30.33
N PRO A 95 -17.44 -9.83 -29.90
CA PRO A 95 -18.76 -9.63 -30.47
C PRO A 95 -19.22 -8.18 -30.28
N VAL A 96 -19.77 -7.59 -31.35
CA VAL A 96 -20.30 -6.22 -31.34
C VAL A 96 -21.82 -6.29 -31.28
N LEU A 97 -22.40 -5.59 -30.30
CA LEU A 97 -23.85 -5.47 -30.19
C LEU A 97 -24.39 -4.54 -31.28
N ALA A 98 -25.54 -4.90 -31.86
CA ALA A 98 -26.25 -4.02 -32.80
C ALA A 98 -26.66 -2.70 -32.14
N GLN A 99 -26.96 -2.74 -30.85
CA GLN A 99 -27.26 -1.57 -30.03
C GLN A 99 -26.59 -1.71 -28.66
N TRP A 100 -25.73 -0.75 -28.33
CA TRP A 100 -25.12 -0.68 -27.01
C TRP A 100 -26.09 -0.07 -25.98
N PRO A 101 -26.07 -0.54 -24.72
CA PRO A 101 -26.75 0.15 -23.62
C PRO A 101 -26.27 1.60 -23.49
N LYS A 102 -27.13 2.48 -22.96
CA LYS A 102 -26.73 3.86 -22.64
C LYS A 102 -25.61 3.84 -21.58
N SER A 103 -24.58 4.65 -21.80
CA SER A 103 -23.49 4.86 -20.85
C SER A 103 -23.54 6.29 -20.30
N LEU A 104 -23.08 6.46 -19.06
CA LEU A 104 -22.74 7.78 -18.52
C LEU A 104 -21.47 8.31 -19.19
N ALA A 105 -21.30 9.63 -19.21
CA ALA A 105 -20.01 10.23 -19.48
C ALA A 105 -19.11 10.08 -18.24
N ILE A 106 -17.79 10.10 -18.43
CA ILE A 106 -16.85 9.95 -17.31
C ILE A 106 -16.94 11.14 -16.34
N GLU A 107 -17.29 12.32 -16.84
CA GLU A 107 -17.51 13.54 -16.06
C GLU A 107 -18.71 13.41 -15.11
N ASP A 108 -19.72 12.63 -15.48
CA ASP A 108 -20.93 12.41 -14.67
C ASP A 108 -20.65 11.56 -13.43
N LEU A 109 -19.50 10.88 -13.36
CA LEU A 109 -19.11 10.07 -12.21
C LEU A 109 -18.62 10.91 -11.02
N GLY A 110 -18.39 12.22 -11.20
CA GLY A 110 -17.98 13.11 -10.12
C GLY A 110 -16.60 12.79 -9.53
N LEU A 111 -15.72 12.15 -10.31
CA LEU A 111 -14.39 11.71 -9.85
C LEU A 111 -13.33 12.82 -9.86
N LYS A 112 -13.70 14.05 -10.28
CA LYS A 112 -12.77 15.18 -10.26
C LYS A 112 -12.59 15.64 -8.81
N PRO A 113 -11.35 15.76 -8.32
CA PRO A 113 -11.09 16.24 -6.98
C PRO A 113 -11.65 17.65 -6.80
N GLU A 114 -12.23 17.91 -5.63
CA GLU A 114 -12.59 19.27 -5.26
C GLU A 114 -11.32 20.10 -5.06
N LYS A 115 -11.40 21.38 -5.46
CA LYS A 115 -10.31 22.34 -5.20
C LYS A 115 -10.23 22.61 -3.70
N THR A 116 -9.03 22.92 -3.23
CA THR A 116 -8.83 23.36 -1.84
C THR A 116 -9.56 24.69 -1.58
N SER A 117 -9.63 25.11 -0.31
CA SER A 117 -10.21 26.40 0.09
C SER A 117 -9.57 27.61 -0.61
N SER A 118 -8.29 27.55 -0.97
CA SER A 118 -7.59 28.57 -1.75
C SER A 118 -7.86 28.51 -3.26
N GLY A 119 -8.62 27.52 -3.73
CA GLY A 119 -8.88 27.27 -5.14
C GLY A 119 -7.78 26.49 -5.86
N SER A 120 -6.81 25.93 -5.12
CA SER A 120 -5.70 25.14 -5.66
C SER A 120 -6.15 23.72 -6.00
N ASP A 121 -5.57 23.14 -7.06
CA ASP A 121 -5.72 21.72 -7.37
C ASP A 121 -4.62 20.94 -6.64
N TRP A 122 -5.00 20.27 -5.56
CA TRP A 122 -4.05 19.53 -4.73
C TRP A 122 -3.52 18.25 -5.42
N THR A 123 -4.13 17.84 -6.53
CA THR A 123 -3.73 16.64 -7.28
C THR A 123 -2.67 16.89 -8.36
N GLU A 124 -2.25 18.14 -8.57
CA GLU A 124 -1.26 18.49 -9.62
C GLU A 124 0.03 17.65 -9.50
N GLY A 125 0.49 17.38 -8.28
CA GLY A 125 1.70 16.60 -8.05
C GLY A 125 1.55 15.08 -8.31
N PHE A 126 0.33 14.58 -8.58
CA PHE A 126 0.09 13.19 -8.93
C PHE A 126 0.54 12.86 -10.36
N ALA A 127 0.86 13.89 -11.16
CA ALA A 127 1.44 13.75 -12.51
C ALA A 127 2.76 12.95 -12.54
N ALA A 128 3.38 12.67 -11.39
CA ALA A 128 4.48 11.71 -11.25
C ALA A 128 4.08 10.28 -11.67
N PHE A 129 2.79 9.97 -11.70
CA PHE A 129 2.24 8.71 -12.21
C PHE A 129 1.46 8.96 -13.50
N SER A 130 1.47 7.97 -14.39
CA SER A 130 0.61 7.96 -15.58
C SER A 130 -0.32 6.77 -15.46
N PRO A 131 -1.57 6.94 -14.98
CA PRO A 131 -2.51 5.82 -14.82
C PRO A 131 -2.78 5.07 -16.14
N GLY A 132 -3.17 3.80 -16.01
CA GLY A 132 -3.48 2.89 -17.10
C GLY A 132 -2.33 1.96 -17.50
N GLU A 133 -2.69 0.90 -18.25
CA GLU A 133 -1.77 -0.17 -18.66
C GLU A 133 -0.50 0.39 -19.35
N SER A 134 -0.64 1.35 -20.26
CA SER A 134 0.51 1.95 -20.95
C SER A 134 1.53 2.57 -19.98
N GLY A 135 1.03 3.27 -18.96
CA GLY A 135 1.86 3.85 -17.91
C GLY A 135 2.51 2.79 -17.04
N ALA A 136 1.77 1.74 -16.66
CA ALA A 136 2.31 0.60 -15.93
C ALA A 136 3.45 -0.10 -16.69
N ARG A 137 3.26 -0.34 -18.00
CA ARG A 137 4.28 -0.92 -18.89
C ARG A 137 5.51 0.00 -19.01
N LYS A 138 5.32 1.33 -19.06
CA LYS A 138 6.42 2.31 -19.07
C LYS A 138 7.19 2.30 -17.74
N ALA A 139 6.49 2.27 -16.61
CA ALA A 139 7.10 2.18 -15.29
C ALA A 139 7.92 0.90 -15.12
N LEU A 140 7.40 -0.25 -15.58
CA LEU A 140 8.13 -1.52 -15.54
C LEU A 140 9.39 -1.48 -16.41
N ARG A 141 9.30 -0.99 -17.66
CA ARG A 141 10.48 -0.84 -18.53
C ARG A 141 11.54 0.06 -17.91
N ARG A 142 11.15 1.21 -17.35
CA ARG A 142 12.06 2.11 -16.62
C ARG A 142 12.75 1.37 -15.48
N PHE A 143 11.98 0.65 -14.67
CA PHE A 143 12.49 -0.09 -13.54
C PHE A 143 13.49 -1.18 -13.97
N VAL A 144 13.13 -2.06 -14.92
CA VAL A 144 14.02 -3.13 -15.40
C VAL A 144 15.34 -2.58 -15.94
N SER A 145 15.29 -1.46 -16.68
CA SER A 145 16.49 -0.87 -17.30
C SER A 145 17.37 -0.06 -16.34
N HIS A 146 16.77 0.69 -15.39
CA HIS A 146 17.50 1.66 -14.57
C HIS A 146 17.44 1.38 -13.07
N GLY A 147 16.34 0.85 -12.55
CA GLY A 147 16.13 0.64 -11.11
C GLY A 147 16.58 -0.73 -10.61
N LEU A 148 16.22 -1.78 -11.35
CA LEU A 148 16.51 -3.18 -11.02
C LEU A 148 18.01 -3.45 -10.76
N PRO A 149 18.97 -2.92 -11.56
CA PRO A 149 20.39 -3.20 -11.34
C PRO A 149 20.89 -2.89 -9.93
N ASP A 150 20.35 -1.85 -9.28
CA ASP A 150 20.77 -1.38 -7.96
C ASP A 150 19.69 -1.64 -6.88
N TYR A 151 18.64 -2.41 -7.21
CA TYR A 151 17.45 -2.52 -6.36
C TYR A 151 17.72 -3.21 -5.03
N GLU A 152 18.54 -4.26 -5.01
CA GLU A 152 18.82 -5.02 -3.79
C GLU A 152 19.38 -4.13 -2.66
N ASP A 153 20.43 -3.40 -2.98
CA ASP A 153 21.17 -2.57 -2.02
C ASP A 153 20.56 -1.17 -1.85
N GLY A 154 19.96 -0.64 -2.92
CA GLY A 154 19.52 0.73 -2.95
C GLY A 154 18.05 0.95 -2.55
N ARG A 155 17.17 -0.07 -2.55
CA ARG A 155 15.72 0.11 -2.29
C ARG A 155 15.37 0.78 -0.96
N ASP A 156 16.30 0.85 -0.02
CA ASP A 156 16.12 1.51 1.28
C ASP A 156 16.50 3.01 1.24
N ARG A 157 16.97 3.53 0.10
CA ARG A 157 17.45 4.90 -0.12
C ARG A 157 16.37 5.79 -0.75
N PRO A 158 15.57 6.53 0.03
CA PRO A 158 14.54 7.42 -0.52
C PRO A 158 15.10 8.58 -1.35
N ASP A 159 16.40 8.88 -1.24
CA ASP A 159 17.06 9.87 -2.09
C ASP A 159 17.34 9.38 -3.52
N MET A 160 17.20 8.08 -3.78
CA MET A 160 17.43 7.44 -5.08
C MET A 160 16.11 7.04 -5.75
N ASP A 161 15.97 7.30 -7.06
CA ASP A 161 14.78 6.91 -7.84
C ASP A 161 14.95 5.52 -8.47
N ILE A 162 15.04 4.49 -7.64
CA ILE A 162 15.37 3.12 -8.06
C ILE A 162 14.28 2.09 -7.77
N THR A 163 13.22 2.48 -7.06
CA THR A 163 12.07 1.59 -6.86
C THR A 163 11.20 1.55 -8.11
N SER A 164 10.38 0.51 -8.22
CA SER A 164 9.60 0.25 -9.44
C SER A 164 8.50 1.28 -9.70
N ARG A 165 7.99 1.94 -8.64
CA ARG A 165 6.77 2.77 -8.70
C ARG A 165 5.56 2.05 -9.30
N LEU A 166 5.51 0.71 -9.16
CA LEU A 166 4.44 -0.13 -9.69
C LEU A 166 3.27 -0.36 -8.72
N SER A 167 3.33 0.14 -7.49
CA SER A 167 2.30 -0.13 -6.48
C SER A 167 0.90 0.38 -6.86
N PRO A 168 0.70 1.60 -7.44
CA PRO A 168 -0.63 2.02 -7.89
C PRO A 168 -1.15 1.15 -9.03
N HIS A 169 -0.27 0.82 -9.98
CA HIS A 169 -0.59 -0.03 -11.12
C HIS A 169 -1.00 -1.44 -10.71
N LEU A 170 -0.33 -2.01 -9.69
CA LEU A 170 -0.68 -3.30 -9.10
C LEU A 170 -2.00 -3.25 -8.31
N ARG A 171 -2.27 -2.13 -7.61
CA ARG A 171 -3.51 -1.91 -6.85
C ARG A 171 -4.74 -1.91 -7.76
N PHE A 172 -4.64 -1.23 -8.90
CA PHE A 172 -5.75 -1.09 -9.86
C PHE A 172 -5.76 -2.16 -10.97
N GLY A 173 -4.84 -3.14 -10.92
CA GLY A 173 -4.82 -4.23 -11.89
C GLY A 173 -4.38 -3.81 -13.30
N GLU A 174 -3.68 -2.68 -13.43
CA GLU A 174 -3.17 -2.16 -14.70
C GLU A 174 -1.96 -2.95 -15.20
N ILE A 175 -1.36 -3.77 -14.33
CA ILE A 175 -0.33 -4.74 -14.70
C ILE A 175 -0.43 -5.98 -13.81
N SER A 176 -0.34 -7.17 -14.43
CA SER A 176 -0.31 -8.43 -13.68
C SER A 176 1.06 -8.63 -13.01
N PRO A 177 1.13 -9.17 -11.78
CA PRO A 177 2.41 -9.51 -11.16
C PRO A 177 3.18 -10.59 -11.96
N ARG A 178 2.46 -11.46 -12.69
CA ARG A 178 3.08 -12.40 -13.64
C ARG A 178 3.77 -11.67 -14.79
N ARG A 179 3.21 -10.54 -15.25
CA ARG A 179 3.82 -9.66 -16.26
C ARG A 179 5.15 -9.08 -15.80
N ILE A 180 5.20 -8.67 -14.53
CA ILE A 180 6.42 -8.17 -13.91
C ILE A 180 7.49 -9.25 -13.88
N LEU A 181 7.16 -10.45 -13.40
CA LEU A 181 8.15 -11.52 -13.27
C LEU A 181 8.77 -11.94 -14.59
N ALA A 182 7.99 -12.14 -15.65
CA ALA A 182 8.59 -12.57 -16.91
C ALA A 182 9.47 -11.47 -17.55
N ASP A 183 9.05 -10.20 -17.54
CA ASP A 183 9.91 -9.11 -18.07
C ASP A 183 11.22 -8.99 -17.26
N VAL A 184 11.17 -9.32 -15.96
CA VAL A 184 12.35 -9.37 -15.09
C VAL A 184 13.20 -10.62 -15.39
N ASP A 185 12.58 -11.77 -15.63
CA ASP A 185 13.27 -13.03 -15.97
C ASP A 185 13.95 -12.96 -17.34
N ASP A 186 13.30 -12.33 -18.32
CA ASP A 186 13.91 -12.02 -19.62
C ASP A 186 15.18 -11.19 -19.41
N ALA A 187 15.11 -10.16 -18.56
CA ALA A 187 16.28 -9.33 -18.24
C ALA A 187 17.37 -10.09 -17.49
N VAL A 188 17.01 -11.03 -16.60
CA VAL A 188 17.98 -11.91 -15.90
C VAL A 188 18.64 -12.89 -16.89
N CYS A 189 17.88 -13.43 -17.85
CA CYS A 189 18.42 -14.28 -18.91
C CYS A 189 19.45 -13.52 -19.76
N GLU A 190 19.17 -12.26 -20.10
CA GLU A 190 20.10 -11.39 -20.84
C GLU A 190 21.30 -10.94 -19.98
N ALA A 191 21.09 -10.70 -18.69
CA ALA A 191 22.11 -10.21 -17.77
C ALA A 191 22.04 -10.94 -16.41
N PRO A 192 22.76 -12.07 -16.25
CA PRO A 192 22.70 -12.90 -15.03
C PRO A 192 23.04 -12.18 -13.72
N ARG A 193 23.78 -11.06 -13.78
CA ARG A 193 24.05 -10.19 -12.63
C ARG A 193 22.78 -9.62 -11.98
N LEU A 194 21.66 -9.59 -12.69
CA LEU A 194 20.37 -9.11 -12.19
C LEU A 194 19.63 -10.14 -11.32
N ALA A 195 20.16 -11.37 -11.19
CA ALA A 195 19.47 -12.43 -10.45
C ALA A 195 19.19 -12.07 -8.97
N ALA A 196 20.18 -11.50 -8.27
CA ALA A 196 20.02 -11.12 -6.87
C ALA A 196 19.00 -9.97 -6.65
N PRO A 197 19.05 -8.85 -7.40
CA PRO A 197 18.00 -7.83 -7.29
C PRO A 197 16.63 -8.30 -7.78
N ALA A 198 16.56 -9.19 -8.77
CA ALA A 198 15.30 -9.81 -9.20
C ALA A 198 14.68 -10.69 -8.09
N GLU A 199 15.48 -11.49 -7.42
CA GLU A 199 15.08 -12.26 -6.25
C GLU A 199 14.60 -11.35 -5.11
N LYS A 200 15.24 -10.19 -4.94
CA LYS A 200 14.78 -9.20 -3.98
C LYS A 200 13.40 -8.63 -4.37
N LEU A 201 13.17 -8.32 -5.64
CA LEU A 201 11.85 -7.90 -6.14
C LEU A 201 10.78 -8.97 -5.94
N ARG A 202 11.09 -10.24 -6.21
CA ARG A 202 10.18 -11.39 -5.98
C ARG A 202 9.67 -11.42 -4.56
N LYS A 203 10.57 -11.22 -3.58
CA LYS A 203 10.19 -11.12 -2.17
C LYS A 203 9.21 -9.98 -1.90
N GLU A 204 9.43 -8.80 -2.47
CA GLU A 204 8.51 -7.67 -2.26
C GLU A 204 7.15 -7.90 -2.94
N LEU A 205 7.10 -8.60 -4.08
CA LEU A 205 5.82 -9.04 -4.69
C LEU A 205 5.10 -10.08 -3.83
N VAL A 206 5.84 -11.01 -3.20
CA VAL A 206 5.26 -11.99 -2.28
C VAL A 206 4.85 -11.35 -0.95
N TRP A 207 5.47 -10.24 -0.53
CA TRP A 207 4.99 -9.47 0.62
C TRP A 207 3.56 -8.97 0.40
N ARG A 208 3.23 -8.56 -0.83
CA ARG A 208 1.84 -8.23 -1.23
C ARG A 208 0.90 -9.42 -1.07
N GLU A 209 1.29 -10.59 -1.56
CA GLU A 209 0.51 -11.84 -1.39
C GLU A 209 0.33 -12.21 0.09
N PHE A 210 1.39 -12.02 0.90
CA PHE A 210 1.38 -12.32 2.32
C PHE A 210 0.34 -11.49 3.06
N ASN A 211 0.27 -10.18 2.81
CA ASN A 211 -0.74 -9.31 3.44
C ASN A 211 -2.16 -9.73 3.05
N TYR A 212 -2.42 -10.15 1.82
CA TYR A 212 -3.73 -10.69 1.43
C TYR A 212 -4.03 -12.03 2.10
N ASN A 213 -3.02 -12.87 2.33
CA ASN A 213 -3.17 -14.08 3.14
C ASN A 213 -3.47 -13.77 4.62
N ILE A 214 -2.99 -12.64 5.15
CA ILE A 214 -3.37 -12.16 6.49
C ILE A 214 -4.79 -11.60 6.49
N LEU A 215 -5.18 -10.79 5.50
CA LEU A 215 -6.54 -10.26 5.35
C LEU A 215 -7.58 -11.40 5.24
N HIS A 216 -7.24 -12.48 4.53
CA HIS A 216 -8.11 -13.66 4.46
C HIS A 216 -8.34 -14.33 5.82
N GLN A 217 -7.36 -14.27 6.73
CA GLN A 217 -7.49 -14.80 8.10
C GLN A 217 -8.23 -13.84 9.04
N GLN A 218 -8.10 -12.53 8.81
CA GLN A 218 -8.73 -11.48 9.61
C GLN A 218 -9.36 -10.44 8.67
N PRO A 219 -10.63 -10.64 8.25
CA PRO A 219 -11.33 -9.71 7.35
C PRO A 219 -11.40 -8.27 7.89
N GLN A 220 -11.37 -8.09 9.21
CA GLN A 220 -11.36 -6.78 9.86
C GLN A 220 -9.94 -6.23 10.08
N LEU A 221 -8.98 -6.51 9.19
CA LEU A 221 -7.56 -6.15 9.38
C LEU A 221 -7.33 -4.65 9.57
N HIS A 222 -8.20 -3.79 9.03
CA HIS A 222 -8.13 -2.33 9.19
C HIS A 222 -8.70 -1.84 10.53
N GLU A 223 -9.49 -2.65 11.23
CA GLU A 223 -10.19 -2.25 12.47
C GLU A 223 -9.66 -3.00 13.70
N ARG A 224 -9.27 -4.26 13.55
CA ARG A 224 -8.91 -5.15 14.67
C ARG A 224 -7.43 -5.50 14.63
N ASN A 225 -6.79 -5.47 15.80
CA ASN A 225 -5.43 -5.94 15.93
C ASN A 225 -5.38 -7.43 15.58
N PHE A 226 -4.36 -7.86 14.84
CA PHE A 226 -4.16 -9.27 14.52
C PHE A 226 -3.75 -10.06 15.78
N ARG A 227 -3.04 -9.40 16.69
CA ARG A 227 -2.76 -9.85 18.05
C ARG A 227 -3.68 -9.13 19.04
N ASP A 228 -4.50 -9.91 19.73
CA ASP A 228 -5.47 -9.45 20.73
C ASP A 228 -4.81 -8.86 21.98
N ASP A 229 -3.56 -9.23 22.30
CA ASP A 229 -2.77 -8.64 23.42
C ASP A 229 -2.47 -7.13 23.26
N PHE A 230 -2.91 -6.51 22.17
CA PHE A 230 -2.83 -5.06 21.92
C PHE A 230 -4.21 -4.36 21.95
N ASP A 231 -5.31 -5.05 22.21
CA ASP A 231 -6.65 -4.45 22.21
C ASP A 231 -6.82 -3.43 23.35
N GLY A 232 -6.19 -3.67 24.50
CA GLY A 232 -6.15 -2.73 25.64
C GLY A 232 -5.00 -1.72 25.60
N PHE A 233 -4.29 -1.55 24.47
CA PHE A 233 -3.10 -0.71 24.42
C PHE A 233 -3.43 0.77 24.72
N PRO A 234 -2.71 1.43 25.66
CA PRO A 234 -3.10 2.76 26.15
C PRO A 234 -2.63 3.89 25.21
N TRP A 235 -3.28 4.01 24.05
CA TRP A 235 -3.02 5.10 23.10
C TRP A 235 -3.32 6.48 23.71
N ARG A 236 -2.55 7.48 23.31
CA ARG A 236 -2.78 8.89 23.64
C ARG A 236 -3.83 9.46 22.71
N ASP A 237 -4.76 10.20 23.30
CA ASP A 237 -5.64 11.10 22.56
C ASP A 237 -4.97 12.48 22.44
N SER A 238 -4.51 12.82 21.24
CA SER A 238 -3.81 14.08 20.97
C SER A 238 -4.02 14.50 19.51
N ASP A 239 -5.11 15.22 19.27
CA ASP A 239 -5.42 15.74 17.93
C ASP A 239 -4.39 16.77 17.45
N GLY A 240 -3.76 17.51 18.35
CA GLY A 240 -2.68 18.44 18.03
C GLY A 240 -1.46 17.73 17.48
N ASP A 241 -0.97 16.69 18.17
CA ASP A 241 0.17 15.90 17.71
C ASP A 241 -0.16 15.13 16.41
N PHE A 242 -1.38 14.62 16.28
CA PHE A 242 -1.84 13.98 15.04
C PHE A 242 -1.84 14.96 13.87
N THR A 243 -2.37 16.17 14.07
CA THR A 243 -2.40 17.22 13.04
C THR A 243 -0.99 17.64 12.64
N ALA A 244 -0.08 17.82 13.60
CA ALA A 244 1.32 18.12 13.28
C ALA A 244 1.97 17.00 12.46
N TRP A 245 1.64 15.74 12.76
CA TRP A 245 2.10 14.59 11.99
C TRP A 245 1.52 14.57 10.56
N THR A 246 0.21 14.71 10.37
CA THR A 246 -0.41 14.70 9.03
C THR A 246 0.15 15.82 8.14
N ARG A 247 0.50 16.97 8.73
CA ARG A 247 1.05 18.13 8.02
C ARG A 247 2.56 18.10 7.78
N GLY A 248 3.28 17.19 8.43
CA GLY A 248 4.76 17.20 8.39
C GLY A 248 5.34 18.42 9.09
N GLU A 249 4.84 18.71 10.29
CA GLU A 249 5.22 19.82 11.17
C GLU A 249 5.72 19.28 12.54
N THR A 250 6.30 18.08 12.54
CA THR A 250 6.72 17.39 13.78
C THR A 250 8.04 17.90 14.34
N GLY A 251 8.82 18.64 13.55
CA GLY A 251 10.20 19.03 13.88
C GLY A 251 11.21 17.90 13.69
N TYR A 252 10.80 16.78 13.08
CA TYR A 252 11.67 15.67 12.68
C TYR A 252 11.81 15.62 11.16
N PRO A 253 12.94 16.09 10.57
CA PRO A 253 13.04 16.36 9.14
C PRO A 253 12.73 15.19 8.20
N LEU A 254 13.06 13.95 8.58
CA LEU A 254 12.74 12.77 7.75
C LEU A 254 11.23 12.43 7.78
N VAL A 255 10.59 12.58 8.95
CA VAL A 255 9.14 12.37 9.10
C VAL A 255 8.41 13.45 8.30
N ASP A 256 8.79 14.70 8.50
CA ASP A 256 8.19 15.84 7.81
C ASP A 256 8.37 15.75 6.28
N ALA A 257 9.55 15.34 5.81
CA ALA A 257 9.79 15.07 4.39
C ALA A 257 8.82 14.02 3.82
N GLY A 258 8.61 12.92 4.56
CA GLY A 258 7.69 11.86 4.18
C GLY A 258 6.25 12.34 4.07
N MET A 259 5.76 13.00 5.11
CA MET A 259 4.36 13.49 5.14
C MET A 259 4.11 14.53 4.04
N LYS A 260 5.12 15.37 3.72
CA LYS A 260 5.07 16.31 2.61
C LYS A 260 5.24 15.65 1.23
N GLU A 261 5.91 14.51 1.12
CA GLU A 261 5.94 13.71 -0.11
C GLU A 261 4.56 13.09 -0.36
N LEU A 262 3.99 12.48 0.68
CA LEU A 262 2.66 11.85 0.64
C LEU A 262 1.61 12.82 0.14
N TRP A 263 1.48 13.98 0.79
CA TRP A 263 0.45 14.95 0.42
C TRP A 263 0.61 15.46 -1.01
N ARG A 264 1.84 15.80 -1.42
CA ARG A 264 2.08 16.37 -2.76
C ARG A 264 1.94 15.37 -3.90
N THR A 265 2.31 14.11 -3.68
CA THR A 265 2.48 13.15 -4.79
C THR A 265 1.54 11.96 -4.71
N GLY A 266 0.80 11.83 -3.61
CA GLY A 266 0.00 10.66 -3.29
C GLY A 266 0.84 9.40 -3.05
N PHE A 267 2.16 9.55 -2.91
CA PHE A 267 3.10 8.44 -2.75
C PHE A 267 4.10 8.76 -1.66
N MET A 268 4.59 7.73 -0.99
CA MET A 268 5.68 7.84 -0.04
C MET A 268 6.61 6.65 -0.18
N HIS A 269 7.92 6.88 -0.18
CA HIS A 269 8.90 5.79 -0.21
C HIS A 269 8.71 4.81 0.97
N ASN A 270 8.77 3.49 0.74
CA ASN A 270 8.44 2.47 1.77
C ASN A 270 9.25 2.63 3.06
N ARG A 271 10.57 2.87 2.96
CA ARG A 271 11.41 3.14 4.15
C ARG A 271 10.88 4.32 4.97
N VAL A 272 10.38 5.35 4.31
CA VAL A 272 9.86 6.55 4.96
C VAL A 272 8.48 6.29 5.54
N ARG A 273 7.62 5.50 4.86
CA ARG A 273 6.35 5.00 5.44
C ARG A 273 6.58 4.32 6.78
N MET A 274 7.58 3.44 6.87
CA MET A 274 7.93 2.76 8.13
C MET A 274 8.38 3.74 9.22
N VAL A 275 9.14 4.77 8.87
CA VAL A 275 9.61 5.80 9.83
C VAL A 275 8.44 6.66 10.31
N CYS A 276 7.60 7.16 9.40
CA CYS A 276 6.42 7.98 9.73
C CYS A 276 5.41 7.19 10.57
N ALA A 277 5.14 5.93 10.20
CA ALA A 277 4.25 5.05 10.96
C ALA A 277 4.83 4.76 12.36
N SER A 278 6.12 4.45 12.46
CA SER A 278 6.77 4.21 13.76
C SER A 278 6.74 5.47 14.62
N PHE A 279 6.89 6.66 14.02
CA PHE A 279 6.81 7.91 14.76
C PHE A 279 5.40 8.13 15.32
N LEU A 280 4.35 7.91 14.53
CA LEU A 280 2.98 8.03 15.00
C LEU A 280 2.69 7.07 16.17
N VAL A 281 2.94 5.77 15.98
CA VAL A 281 2.52 4.74 16.94
C VAL A 281 3.45 4.61 18.14
N LYS A 282 4.72 5.04 18.03
CA LYS A 282 5.70 4.92 19.13
C LYS A 282 6.07 6.27 19.72
N HIS A 283 6.38 7.28 18.90
CA HIS A 283 6.76 8.59 19.46
C HIS A 283 5.56 9.36 19.98
N LEU A 284 4.51 9.45 19.18
CA LEU A 284 3.28 10.16 19.56
C LEU A 284 2.33 9.28 20.38
N LEU A 285 2.52 7.97 20.32
CA LEU A 285 1.68 6.95 20.96
C LEU A 285 0.21 7.08 20.54
N ILE A 286 -0.02 7.44 19.27
CA ILE A 286 -1.36 7.58 18.69
C ILE A 286 -1.76 6.27 18.02
N ASP A 287 -3.04 5.92 18.10
CA ASP A 287 -3.58 4.70 17.50
C ASP A 287 -3.25 4.62 16.01
N TRP A 288 -2.67 3.48 15.60
CA TRP A 288 -2.26 3.19 14.23
C TRP A 288 -3.41 3.32 13.23
N ARG A 289 -4.66 3.08 13.66
CA ARG A 289 -5.86 3.21 12.81
C ARG A 289 -6.04 4.63 12.27
N ARG A 290 -5.66 5.65 13.05
CA ARG A 290 -5.71 7.05 12.59
C ARG A 290 -4.71 7.31 11.46
N GLY A 291 -3.52 6.72 11.57
CA GLY A 291 -2.49 6.79 10.53
C GLY A 291 -2.86 5.98 9.30
N GLU A 292 -3.45 4.80 9.50
CA GLU A 292 -3.96 3.92 8.43
C GLU A 292 -4.99 4.65 7.58
N GLN A 293 -5.99 5.28 8.21
CA GLN A 293 -7.01 6.05 7.50
C GLN A 293 -6.43 7.27 6.78
N TRP A 294 -5.49 8.00 7.41
CA TRP A 294 -4.82 9.11 6.74
C TRP A 294 -4.06 8.63 5.48
N PHE A 295 -3.39 7.48 5.56
CA PHE A 295 -2.72 6.87 4.43
C PHE A 295 -3.71 6.38 3.37
N TRP A 296 -4.87 5.85 3.77
CA TRP A 296 -5.95 5.46 2.88
C TRP A 296 -6.44 6.65 2.05
N ASP A 297 -6.61 7.81 2.67
CA ASP A 297 -7.14 9.00 2.03
C ASP A 297 -6.11 9.70 1.12
N CYS A 298 -4.81 9.50 1.37
CA CYS A 298 -3.75 10.20 0.64
C CYS A 298 -3.03 9.35 -0.41
N LEU A 299 -2.95 8.02 -0.25
CA LEU A 299 -2.12 7.17 -1.11
C LEU A 299 -2.81 6.79 -2.43
N VAL A 300 -2.13 7.02 -3.55
CA VAL A 300 -2.53 6.47 -4.86
C VAL A 300 -2.40 4.95 -4.94
N ASP A 301 -1.71 4.32 -3.98
CA ASP A 301 -1.59 2.86 -3.84
C ASP A 301 -2.25 2.31 -2.57
N ALA A 302 -3.21 3.04 -1.99
CA ALA A 302 -3.99 2.56 -0.85
C ALA A 302 -4.62 1.19 -1.16
N ASP A 303 -4.32 0.20 -0.33
CA ASP A 303 -4.69 -1.21 -0.54
C ASP A 303 -5.18 -1.81 0.78
N PRO A 304 -6.32 -2.54 0.79
CA PRO A 304 -7.00 -2.99 2.00
C PRO A 304 -6.27 -4.10 2.76
N ALA A 305 -5.26 -4.72 2.15
CA ALA A 305 -4.41 -5.70 2.83
C ALA A 305 -3.07 -5.06 3.21
N ASN A 306 -2.41 -4.42 2.24
CA ASN A 306 -1.05 -3.92 2.41
C ASN A 306 -1.00 -2.70 3.31
N ASN A 307 -1.97 -1.77 3.26
CA ASN A 307 -1.97 -0.63 4.15
C ASN A 307 -2.11 -1.08 5.62
N PRO A 308 -3.23 -1.71 6.04
CA PRO A 308 -3.39 -2.10 7.44
C PRO A 308 -2.39 -3.17 7.89
N GLY A 309 -2.01 -4.13 7.01
CA GLY A 309 -1.01 -5.15 7.33
C GLY A 309 0.35 -4.54 7.71
N ASN A 310 0.82 -3.52 6.96
CA ASN A 310 2.08 -2.85 7.28
C ASN A 310 1.95 -1.90 8.49
N TRP A 311 0.80 -1.24 8.69
CA TRP A 311 0.55 -0.45 9.91
C TRP A 311 0.62 -1.31 11.17
N GLN A 312 -0.04 -2.47 11.17
CA GLN A 312 0.02 -3.41 12.28
C GLN A 312 1.42 -4.02 12.46
N TRP A 313 2.16 -4.26 11.37
CA TRP A 313 3.54 -4.72 11.44
C TRP A 313 4.45 -3.72 12.17
N VAL A 314 4.28 -2.42 11.90
CA VAL A 314 5.03 -1.34 12.58
C VAL A 314 4.55 -1.14 14.02
N ALA A 315 3.24 -1.24 14.26
CA ALA A 315 2.62 -1.12 15.57
C ALA A 315 2.86 -2.32 16.50
N GLY A 316 3.48 -3.40 16.01
CA GLY A 316 3.82 -4.58 16.82
C GLY A 316 2.66 -5.57 17.04
N CYS A 317 1.45 -5.23 16.59
CA CYS A 317 0.24 -6.01 16.75
C CYS A 317 -0.10 -6.88 15.52
N GLY A 318 0.68 -6.80 14.45
CA GLY A 318 0.46 -7.56 13.20
C GLY A 318 1.04 -8.98 13.20
N ALA A 319 0.71 -9.74 12.16
CA ALA A 319 1.38 -10.99 11.84
C ALA A 319 2.86 -10.73 11.49
N ASP A 320 3.78 -11.56 11.98
CA ASP A 320 5.24 -11.40 11.81
C ASP A 320 5.79 -10.02 12.20
N ALA A 321 5.09 -9.31 13.11
CA ALA A 321 5.41 -7.92 13.43
C ALA A 321 6.80 -7.77 14.04
N ALA A 322 7.45 -6.64 13.72
CA ALA A 322 8.69 -6.27 14.40
C ALA A 322 8.41 -6.13 15.90
N PRO A 323 9.32 -6.60 16.78
CA PRO A 323 9.12 -6.45 18.22
C PRO A 323 8.88 -4.99 18.60
N TYR A 324 7.81 -4.72 19.36
CA TYR A 324 7.34 -3.35 19.64
C TYR A 324 8.46 -2.43 20.17
N PHE A 325 9.30 -2.97 21.07
CA PHE A 325 10.42 -2.27 21.71
C PHE A 325 11.52 -1.79 20.73
N ARG A 326 11.48 -2.20 19.45
CA ARG A 326 12.31 -1.62 18.39
C ARG A 326 11.72 -0.28 17.96
N ILE A 327 12.08 0.79 18.67
CA ILE A 327 11.66 2.16 18.38
C ILE A 327 12.71 2.82 17.49
N PHE A 328 12.34 3.19 16.26
CA PHE A 328 13.26 3.84 15.33
C PHE A 328 13.61 5.23 15.81
N ASN A 329 14.90 5.56 15.94
CA ASN A 329 15.31 6.94 16.11
C ASN A 329 15.26 7.63 14.73
N PRO A 330 14.37 8.62 14.50
CA PRO A 330 14.20 9.21 13.17
C PRO A 330 15.47 9.86 12.64
N THR A 331 16.31 10.41 13.51
CA THR A 331 17.60 11.02 13.14
C THR A 331 18.57 9.97 12.61
N THR A 332 18.72 8.83 13.31
CA THR A 332 19.63 7.78 12.82
C THR A 332 19.10 7.07 11.58
N GLN A 333 17.78 7.00 11.40
CA GLN A 333 17.18 6.55 10.14
C GLN A 333 17.52 7.53 9.00
N ALA A 334 17.48 8.84 9.26
CA ALA A 334 17.84 9.87 8.29
C ALA A 334 19.32 9.77 7.88
N ASP A 335 20.22 9.65 8.84
CA ASP A 335 21.66 9.53 8.57
C ASP A 335 21.99 8.27 7.77
N LYS A 336 21.29 7.16 8.03
CA LYS A 336 21.52 5.89 7.36
C LYS A 336 20.96 5.86 5.93
N PHE A 337 19.73 6.35 5.74
CA PHE A 337 18.98 6.15 4.49
C PHE A 337 18.94 7.37 3.58
N ASP A 338 19.19 8.56 4.11
CA ASP A 338 19.36 9.79 3.33
C ASP A 338 20.62 10.54 3.82
N PRO A 339 21.81 9.93 3.65
CA PRO A 339 23.06 10.40 4.26
C PRO A 339 23.49 11.79 3.79
N LYS A 340 23.07 12.18 2.58
CA LYS A 340 23.37 13.50 1.99
C LYS A 340 22.24 14.51 2.20
N GLY A 341 21.14 14.11 2.86
CA GLY A 341 19.99 14.97 3.07
C GLY A 341 19.25 15.36 1.78
N ILE A 342 19.44 14.62 0.68
CA ILE A 342 18.86 14.95 -0.63
C ILE A 342 17.34 14.80 -0.59
N TYR A 343 16.84 13.72 0.01
CA TYR A 343 15.39 13.49 0.14
C TYR A 343 14.76 14.53 1.06
N ARG A 344 15.36 14.76 2.24
CA ARG A 344 14.89 15.79 3.19
C ARG A 344 14.95 17.19 2.58
N HIS A 345 16.01 17.52 1.86
CA HIS A 345 16.10 18.80 1.17
C HIS A 345 15.01 18.89 0.10
N ARG A 346 14.85 17.92 -0.80
CA ARG A 346 13.81 17.95 -1.84
C ARG A 346 12.41 18.23 -1.30
N HIS A 347 12.08 17.62 -0.16
CA HIS A 347 10.72 17.70 0.37
C HIS A 347 10.50 18.79 1.40
N VAL A 348 11.58 19.32 1.99
CA VAL A 348 11.50 20.27 3.09
C VAL A 348 12.37 21.53 2.88
N SER A 349 13.08 21.67 1.77
CA SER A 349 13.90 22.86 1.49
C SER A 349 13.05 24.07 1.12
N GLY A 350 13.45 25.23 1.68
CA GLY A 350 12.73 26.49 1.58
C GLY A 350 12.04 26.92 2.87
N TYR A 351 12.60 26.72 4.06
CA TYR A 351 11.98 27.16 5.32
C TYR A 351 11.75 28.69 5.45
N ASP A 352 12.19 29.51 4.49
CA ASP A 352 11.74 30.92 4.38
C ASP A 352 10.37 31.06 3.69
N ARG A 353 9.84 30.00 3.09
CA ARG A 353 8.56 29.96 2.40
C ARG A 353 7.94 28.60 2.61
N VAL A 354 7.17 28.47 3.69
CA VAL A 354 6.19 27.40 3.83
C VAL A 354 5.42 27.29 2.52
N VAL A 355 5.66 26.20 1.78
CA VAL A 355 4.68 25.74 0.81
C VAL A 355 3.52 25.32 1.67
N ASP A 356 2.56 26.22 1.74
CA ASP A 356 1.36 26.05 2.51
C ASP A 356 0.55 24.91 1.90
N LEU A 357 0.80 23.70 2.40
CA LEU A 357 0.15 22.49 1.92
C LEU A 357 -1.34 22.44 2.30
N PHE A 358 -1.80 23.34 3.19
CA PHE A 358 -3.13 23.31 3.82
C PHE A 358 -3.79 24.68 3.93
N ASP A 359 -3.43 25.64 3.08
CA ASP A 359 -4.00 27.00 3.02
C ASP A 359 -3.95 27.82 4.34
N ASN A 360 -2.97 27.60 5.23
CA ASN A 360 -2.66 28.38 6.43
C ASN A 360 -1.41 29.29 6.30
N SER A 361 -1.39 30.20 5.32
CA SER A 361 -0.25 31.09 5.10
C SER A 361 -0.09 32.20 6.18
N THR A 362 0.75 31.95 7.18
CA THR A 362 1.47 33.01 7.90
C THR A 362 2.90 33.09 7.38
N LYS A 363 3.34 34.28 6.97
CA LYS A 363 4.51 34.54 6.10
C LYS A 363 5.90 34.54 6.76
N ASP A 364 6.06 34.03 7.98
CA ASP A 364 7.37 33.84 8.61
C ASP A 364 7.31 32.60 9.52
N VAL A 365 7.67 31.43 9.00
CA VAL A 365 7.64 30.20 9.80
C VAL A 365 9.03 29.58 9.81
N THR A 366 9.74 29.81 10.92
CA THR A 366 10.93 29.02 11.25
C THR A 366 10.51 27.55 11.41
N TYR A 367 11.35 26.60 10.94
CA TYR A 367 11.08 25.17 11.08
C TYR A 367 10.73 24.82 12.55
N PRO A 368 9.64 24.07 12.82
CA PRO A 368 9.21 23.77 14.18
C PRO A 368 10.30 23.07 14.98
N GLN A 369 10.36 23.38 16.27
CA GLN A 369 11.08 22.56 17.22
C GLN A 369 10.41 21.18 17.33
N PRO A 370 11.15 20.12 17.68
CA PRO A 370 10.58 18.78 17.87
C PRO A 370 9.39 18.80 18.83
N ILE A 371 8.23 18.29 18.38
CA ILE A 371 6.99 18.24 19.18
C ILE A 371 7.08 17.28 20.37
N VAL A 372 8.07 16.39 20.35
CA VAL A 372 8.40 15.49 21.45
C VAL A 372 9.89 15.16 21.44
N ASP A 373 10.52 15.08 22.61
CA ASP A 373 11.89 14.58 22.75
C ASP A 373 11.96 13.06 22.50
N HIS A 374 13.01 12.60 21.81
CA HIS A 374 13.14 11.19 21.44
C HIS A 374 13.28 10.26 22.65
N ALA A 375 14.09 10.64 23.65
CA ALA A 375 14.32 9.79 24.82
C ALA A 375 13.05 9.68 25.65
N HIS A 376 12.38 10.81 25.89
CA HIS A 376 11.09 10.84 26.58
C HIS A 376 10.02 10.00 25.86
N ALA A 377 9.88 10.19 24.54
CA ALA A 377 8.93 9.43 23.72
C ALA A 377 9.19 7.92 23.79
N ARG A 378 10.47 7.53 23.72
CA ARG A 378 10.89 6.13 23.77
C ARG A 378 10.51 5.49 25.10
N ASP A 379 10.81 6.15 26.22
CA ASP A 379 10.51 5.61 27.55
C ASP A 379 9.00 5.50 27.77
N ARG A 380 8.24 6.52 27.37
CA ARG A 380 6.76 6.49 27.39
C ARG A 380 6.19 5.30 26.61
N ALA A 381 6.69 5.04 25.41
CA ALA A 381 6.23 3.92 24.57
C ALA A 381 6.54 2.55 25.20
N LEU A 382 7.73 2.40 25.79
CA LEU A 382 8.10 1.17 26.48
C LEU A 382 7.28 0.93 27.75
N ASP A 383 6.96 1.99 28.49
CA ASP A 383 6.08 1.89 29.66
C ASP A 383 4.65 1.51 29.26
N ALA A 384 4.11 2.10 28.19
CA ALA A 384 2.82 1.70 27.62
C ALA A 384 2.83 0.22 27.20
N TYR A 385 3.88 -0.24 26.53
CA TYR A 385 4.03 -1.64 26.11
C TYR A 385 4.09 -2.62 27.28
N ARG A 386 4.74 -2.24 28.39
CA ARG A 386 4.79 -3.06 29.62
C ARG A 386 3.42 -3.16 30.30
N ARG A 387 2.59 -2.12 30.20
CA ARG A 387 1.27 -2.06 30.83
C ARG A 387 0.14 -2.67 30.00
N ARG A 388 0.40 -3.10 28.76
CA ARG A 388 -0.65 -3.58 27.84
C ARG A 388 -1.39 -4.81 28.36
N ASP A 389 -0.70 -5.66 29.14
CA ASP A 389 -1.24 -6.91 29.68
C ASP A 389 -1.93 -6.69 31.05
N SER A 390 -1.92 -5.47 31.61
CA SER A 390 -2.28 -5.21 33.02
C SER A 390 -3.78 -5.03 33.29
N ASN A 391 -4.66 -5.29 32.32
CA ASN A 391 -6.11 -5.14 32.45
C ASN A 391 -6.87 -6.47 32.62
N ASP A 392 -6.17 -7.61 32.76
CA ASP A 392 -6.79 -8.95 32.91
C ASP A 392 -6.72 -9.52 34.35
N ASP A 393 -6.13 -8.80 35.31
CA ASP A 393 -5.92 -9.28 36.70
C ASP A 393 -6.76 -8.52 37.76
N SER A 394 -7.87 -7.89 37.38
CA SER A 394 -8.79 -7.26 38.34
C SER A 394 -10.24 -7.73 38.12
N ASP A 395 -10.53 -8.94 38.59
CA ASP A 395 -11.86 -9.42 38.98
C ASP A 395 -11.84 -9.93 40.42
#